data_AF-A0A3M1RB35-F1
#
_entry.id   AF-A0A3M1RB35-F1
#
_cell.length_a   1.000
_cell.length_b   1.000
_cell.length_c   1.000
_cell.angle_alpha   90.00
_cell.angle_beta   90.00
_cell.angle_gamma   90.00
#
_symmetry.space_group_name_H-M   'P 1'
#
loop_
_entity.id
_entity.type
_entity.pdbx_description
1 polymer ?
#
loop_
_entity_poly.entity_id
_entity_poly.type
_entity_poly.pdbx_seq_one_letter_code
_entity_poly.pdbx_strand_id
1 'polypeptide(L)'
;MGKEPGRHIIDQEAINRIIAEEAGAGRMVVRLKGGDPFVLGRGGEEARALRRQGIDFEVVPGVTSAIAVPEAAGIPITDRAASSSFTIVSGHSARDKGEPMTDFTKIEAETVVILMGLGNLPRIAEQLMTRRPPETPVAVIQQGTTENEKVVIGTLENIA
;
A
#
# COMPACT_ATOMS: atom_id res chain seq x y z
N MET A 1 14.15 1.72 5.25
CA MET A 1 14.25 2.94 4.42
C MET A 1 12.84 3.49 4.23
N GLY A 2 12.47 4.48 5.04
CA GLY A 2 11.13 5.07 5.09
C GLY A 2 10.93 6.09 3.98
N LYS A 3 9.72 6.11 3.41
CA LYS A 3 9.23 7.15 2.49
C LYS A 3 8.91 8.42 3.29
N GLU A 4 9.93 9.02 3.90
CA GLU A 4 9.81 10.35 4.50
C GLU A 4 9.78 11.38 3.36
N PRO A 5 8.75 12.25 3.29
CA PRO A 5 8.73 13.33 2.32
C PRO A 5 9.97 14.23 2.50
N GLY A 6 10.77 14.40 1.44
CA GLY A 6 11.90 15.34 1.42
C GLY A 6 13.30 14.75 1.70
N ARG A 7 13.45 13.44 1.94
CA ARG A 7 14.77 12.79 2.05
C ARG A 7 15.14 12.08 0.74
N HIS A 8 16.42 12.15 0.36
CA HIS A 8 16.99 11.57 -0.88
C HIS A 8 16.31 10.25 -1.27
N ILE A 9 15.42 10.34 -2.25
CA ILE A 9 14.71 9.20 -2.79
C ILE A 9 15.73 8.44 -3.63
N ILE A 10 16.32 7.39 -3.06
CA ILE A 10 17.06 6.42 -3.88
C ILE A 10 16.04 5.86 -4.86
N ASP A 11 16.28 6.06 -6.15
CA ASP A 11 15.43 5.49 -7.18
C ASP A 11 15.41 3.96 -7.06
N GLN A 12 14.34 3.33 -7.54
CA GLN A 12 14.20 1.89 -7.39
C GLN A 12 15.27 1.12 -8.17
N GLU A 13 15.78 1.66 -9.28
CA GLU A 13 16.83 1.02 -10.06
C GLU A 13 18.13 0.94 -9.28
N ALA A 14 18.45 1.97 -8.50
CA ALA A 14 19.58 2.04 -7.59
C ALA A 14 19.41 1.07 -6.42
N ILE A 15 18.20 0.95 -5.85
CA ILE A 15 17.92 -0.09 -4.84
C ILE A 15 18.16 -1.49 -5.43
N ASN A 16 17.61 -1.76 -6.62
CA ASN A 16 17.77 -3.04 -7.30
C ASN A 16 19.24 -3.35 -7.59
N ARG A 17 20.00 -2.34 -8.03
CA ARG A 17 21.43 -2.44 -8.30
C ARG A 17 22.21 -2.73 -7.03
N ILE A 18 21.97 -2.01 -5.94
CA ILE A 18 22.64 -2.23 -4.65
C ILE A 18 22.43 -3.68 -4.17
N ILE A 19 21.19 -4.17 -4.18
CA ILE A 19 20.89 -5.54 -3.71
C ILE A 19 21.64 -6.56 -4.58
N ALA A 20 21.66 -6.36 -5.90
CA ALA A 20 22.31 -7.28 -6.82
C ALA A 20 23.84 -7.25 -6.74
N GLU A 21 24.45 -6.08 -6.61
CA GLU A 21 25.90 -5.91 -6.43
C GLU A 21 26.38 -6.58 -5.14
N GLU A 22 25.65 -6.36 -4.05
CA GLU A 22 25.97 -6.93 -2.74
C GLU A 22 25.84 -8.46 -2.75
N ALA A 23 24.78 -9.00 -3.35
CA ALA A 23 24.60 -10.44 -3.48
C ALA A 23 25.62 -11.07 -4.45
N GLY A 24 25.94 -10.40 -5.56
CA GLY A 24 26.97 -10.81 -6.52
C GLY A 24 28.38 -10.81 -5.95
N ALA A 25 28.64 -10.00 -4.91
CA ALA A 25 29.87 -10.04 -4.14
C ALA A 25 29.94 -11.21 -3.13
N GLY A 26 28.97 -12.14 -3.16
CA GLY A 26 28.93 -13.32 -2.29
C GLY A 26 28.44 -13.03 -0.87
N ARG A 27 27.81 -11.87 -0.63
CA ARG A 27 27.28 -11.50 0.70
C ARG A 27 25.87 -12.02 0.90
N MET A 28 25.51 -12.30 2.15
CA MET A 28 24.13 -12.56 2.54
C MET A 28 23.37 -11.24 2.69
N VAL A 29 22.43 -10.98 1.79
CA VAL A 29 21.71 -9.70 1.73
C VAL A 29 20.25 -9.89 2.16
N VAL A 30 19.80 -9.08 3.12
CA VAL A 30 18.39 -9.03 3.54
C VAL A 30 17.78 -7.70 3.13
N ARG A 31 16.76 -7.76 2.28
CA ARG A 31 15.92 -6.61 1.92
C ARG A 31 14.72 -6.54 2.85
N LEU A 32 14.87 -5.85 3.98
CA LEU A 32 13.76 -5.64 4.91
C LEU A 32 12.75 -4.63 4.35
N LYS A 33 11.47 -5.03 4.33
CA LYS A 33 10.34 -4.25 3.80
C LYS A 33 9.25 -4.18 4.86
N GLY A 34 8.54 -3.05 4.92
CA GLY A 34 7.38 -2.91 5.77
C GLY A 34 6.15 -3.57 5.13
N GLY A 35 5.33 -4.23 5.94
CA GLY A 35 4.16 -4.96 5.47
C GLY A 35 4.54 -6.23 4.70
N ASP A 36 3.85 -6.48 3.60
CA ASP A 36 4.16 -7.59 2.69
C ASP A 36 5.02 -7.13 1.51
N PRO A 37 6.08 -7.87 1.12
CA PRO A 37 6.94 -7.50 -0.01
C PRO A 37 6.21 -7.27 -1.35
N PHE A 38 5.11 -7.99 -1.60
CA PHE A 38 4.42 -8.03 -2.88
C PHE A 38 3.09 -7.26 -2.89
N VAL A 39 2.52 -6.90 -1.73
CA VAL A 39 1.36 -6.00 -1.65
C VAL A 39 1.82 -4.54 -1.73
N LEU A 40 1.82 -3.97 -2.94
CA LEU A 40 2.23 -2.57 -3.21
C LEU A 40 3.64 -2.19 -2.66
N GLY A 41 4.46 -3.21 -2.38
CA GLY A 41 5.81 -3.06 -1.80
C GLY A 41 6.94 -3.01 -2.82
N ARG A 42 6.66 -3.18 -4.12
CA ARG A 42 7.67 -3.27 -5.22
C ARG A 42 8.62 -4.47 -5.14
N GLY A 43 8.37 -5.46 -4.28
CA GLY A 43 9.22 -6.65 -4.19
C GLY A 43 9.31 -7.42 -5.52
N GLY A 44 8.28 -7.38 -6.36
CA GLY A 44 8.31 -8.00 -7.68
C GLY A 44 9.31 -7.34 -8.65
N GLU A 45 9.56 -6.03 -8.53
CA GLU A 45 10.58 -5.33 -9.31
C GLU A 45 12.00 -5.77 -8.88
N GLU A 46 12.23 -5.82 -7.56
CA GLU A 46 13.48 -6.28 -6.94
C GLU A 46 13.77 -7.75 -7.35
N ALA A 47 12.79 -8.65 -7.22
CA ALA A 47 12.89 -10.06 -7.61
C ALA A 47 13.20 -10.26 -9.10
N ARG A 48 12.56 -9.50 -10.00
CA ARG A 48 12.87 -9.55 -11.44
C ARG A 48 14.29 -9.07 -11.74
N ALA A 49 14.79 -8.08 -11.01
CA ALA A 49 16.16 -7.60 -11.18
C ALA A 49 17.19 -8.68 -10.81
N LEU A 50 17.01 -9.35 -9.66
CA LEU A 50 17.87 -10.45 -9.23
C LEU A 50 17.82 -11.64 -10.19
N ARG A 51 16.62 -12.04 -10.61
CA ARG A 51 16.44 -13.14 -11.58
C ARG A 51 17.14 -12.88 -12.90
N ARG A 52 17.14 -11.64 -13.41
CA ARG A 52 17.86 -11.27 -14.65
C ARG A 52 19.37 -11.39 -14.53
N GLN A 53 19.92 -11.34 -13.32
CA GLN A 53 21.35 -11.47 -13.04
C GLN A 53 21.75 -12.88 -12.60
N GLY A 54 20.81 -13.84 -12.57
CA GLY A 54 21.08 -15.20 -12.10
C GLY A 54 21.36 -15.28 -10.60
N ILE A 55 20.89 -14.30 -9.81
CA ILE A 55 21.05 -14.29 -8.36
C ILE A 55 19.85 -15.02 -7.73
N ASP A 56 20.15 -16.04 -6.93
CA ASP A 56 19.15 -16.77 -6.15
C ASP A 56 18.62 -15.90 -5.00
N PHE A 57 17.32 -16.02 -4.73
CA PHE A 57 16.66 -15.30 -3.64
C PHE A 57 15.43 -16.06 -3.14
N GLU A 58 15.02 -15.73 -1.93
CA GLU A 58 13.76 -16.15 -1.32
C GLU A 58 12.93 -14.92 -0.96
N VAL A 59 11.60 -15.06 -1.00
CA VAL A 59 10.67 -14.04 -0.51
C VAL A 59 9.93 -14.60 0.69
N VAL A 60 10.15 -13.98 1.85
CA VAL A 60 9.42 -14.28 3.07
C VAL A 60 8.19 -13.37 3.14
N PRO A 61 6.96 -13.91 3.15
CA PRO A 61 5.74 -13.11 3.25
C PRO A 61 5.68 -12.33 4.56
N GLY A 62 5.05 -11.15 4.50
CA GLY A 62 4.81 -10.32 5.67
C GLY A 62 3.31 -10.10 5.91
N VAL A 63 2.97 -9.53 7.07
CA VAL A 63 1.58 -9.14 7.35
C VAL A 63 1.34 -7.74 6.78
N THR A 64 0.51 -7.64 5.73
CA THR A 64 0.22 -6.35 5.08
C THR A 64 -0.56 -5.40 5.99
N SER A 65 -0.23 -4.11 5.93
CA SER A 65 -0.98 -3.06 6.63
C SER A 65 -2.43 -2.96 6.15
N ALA A 66 -2.73 -3.42 4.93
CA ALA A 66 -4.07 -3.40 4.39
C ALA A 66 -5.07 -4.30 5.17
N ILE A 67 -4.57 -5.24 5.96
CA ILE A 67 -5.39 -6.17 6.76
C ILE A 67 -5.14 -5.95 8.25
N ALA A 68 -3.87 -5.96 8.66
CA ALA A 68 -3.53 -5.91 10.08
C ALA A 68 -3.87 -4.59 10.77
N VAL A 69 -3.77 -3.45 10.07
CA VAL A 69 -4.00 -2.14 10.68
C VAL A 69 -5.49 -1.91 10.96
N PRO A 70 -6.42 -2.17 10.01
CA PRO A 70 -7.85 -2.14 10.30
C PRO A 70 -8.24 -3.11 11.41
N GLU A 71 -7.70 -4.34 11.41
CA GLU A 71 -7.95 -5.33 12.45
C GLU A 71 -7.52 -4.82 13.84
N ALA A 72 -6.33 -4.25 13.95
CA ALA A 72 -5.82 -3.67 15.20
C ALA A 72 -6.68 -2.50 15.70
N ALA A 73 -7.29 -1.74 14.78
CA ALA A 73 -8.25 -0.67 15.09
C ALA A 73 -9.68 -1.18 15.35
N GLY A 74 -9.92 -2.50 15.36
CA GLY A 74 -11.24 -3.10 15.59
C GLY A 74 -12.17 -3.06 14.38
N ILE A 75 -11.64 -2.88 13.17
CA ILE A 75 -12.38 -2.78 11.91
C ILE A 75 -12.12 -4.05 11.09
N PRO A 76 -13.07 -5.00 11.03
CA PRO A 76 -12.91 -6.18 10.19
C PRO A 76 -12.99 -5.80 8.71
N ILE A 77 -12.07 -6.34 7.89
CA ILE A 77 -12.06 -6.08 6.44
C ILE A 77 -13.23 -6.77 5.73
N THR A 78 -13.65 -7.93 6.22
CA THR A 78 -14.84 -8.65 5.80
C THR A 78 -15.66 -9.03 7.01
N ASP A 79 -16.98 -8.96 6.86
CA ASP A 79 -17.94 -9.34 7.89
C ASP A 79 -19.21 -9.85 7.20
N ARG A 80 -19.79 -10.96 7.67
CA ARG A 80 -20.93 -11.58 6.97
C ARG A 80 -22.16 -10.67 6.88
N ALA A 81 -22.31 -9.71 7.78
CA ALA A 81 -23.41 -8.76 7.78
C ALA A 81 -23.10 -7.48 6.99
N ALA A 82 -21.83 -7.19 6.69
CA ALA A 82 -21.44 -5.92 6.08
C ALA A 82 -20.66 -6.04 4.75
N SER A 83 -19.79 -7.04 4.59
CA SER A 83 -18.90 -7.15 3.44
C SER A 83 -18.39 -8.59 3.23
N SER A 84 -18.69 -9.13 2.06
CA SER A 84 -18.20 -10.42 1.55
C SER A 84 -16.98 -10.29 0.63
N SER A 85 -16.63 -9.05 0.23
CA SER A 85 -15.59 -8.77 -0.74
C SER A 85 -14.79 -7.53 -0.37
N PHE A 86 -13.47 -7.56 -0.65
CA PHE A 86 -12.63 -6.38 -0.50
C PHE A 86 -11.61 -6.27 -1.63
N THR A 87 -11.14 -5.03 -1.85
CA THR A 87 -10.03 -4.76 -2.76
C THR A 87 -8.96 -3.91 -2.08
N ILE A 88 -7.70 -4.12 -2.47
CA ILE A 88 -6.57 -3.28 -2.06
C ILE A 88 -6.14 -2.49 -3.29
N VAL A 89 -6.14 -1.16 -3.18
CA VAL A 89 -5.77 -0.26 -4.27
C VAL A 89 -4.75 0.77 -3.81
N SER A 90 -4.00 1.30 -4.77
CA SER A 90 -3.10 2.42 -4.54
C SER A 90 -3.84 3.74 -4.78
N GLY A 91 -3.83 4.63 -3.79
CA GLY A 91 -4.26 6.01 -3.92
C GLY A 91 -3.22 6.93 -4.56
N HIS A 92 -2.14 6.37 -5.12
CA HIS A 92 -1.13 7.05 -5.92
C HIS A 92 -0.87 6.29 -7.22
N SER A 93 -0.43 6.98 -8.28
CA SER A 93 -0.04 6.31 -9.52
C SER A 93 1.16 5.39 -9.26
N ALA A 94 1.12 4.15 -9.77
CA ALA A 94 2.15 3.14 -9.53
C ALA A 94 3.47 3.43 -10.27
N ARG A 95 3.49 4.41 -11.18
CA ARG A 95 4.63 4.72 -12.05
C ARG A 95 4.91 6.21 -12.02
N ASP A 96 6.18 6.59 -11.82
CA ASP A 96 6.67 7.97 -11.69
C ASP A 96 6.42 8.89 -12.91
N LYS A 97 5.70 8.44 -13.96
CA LYS A 97 5.45 9.24 -15.16
C LYS A 97 4.08 8.93 -15.79
N GLY A 98 3.13 9.86 -15.59
CA GLY A 98 2.04 10.13 -16.55
C GLY A 98 0.92 9.09 -16.71
N GLU A 99 0.94 7.98 -15.97
CA GLU A 99 -0.17 7.02 -15.99
C GLU A 99 -1.29 7.42 -15.02
N PRO A 100 -2.56 7.18 -15.40
CA PRO A 100 -3.71 7.57 -14.61
C PRO A 100 -3.69 6.86 -13.26
N MET A 101 -4.09 7.60 -12.23
CA MET A 101 -4.39 7.03 -10.92
C MET A 101 -5.45 5.93 -11.04
N THR A 102 -5.55 5.08 -10.02
CA THR A 102 -6.69 4.17 -9.88
C THR A 102 -7.99 4.94 -10.12
N ASP A 103 -8.81 4.40 -11.01
CA ASP A 103 -10.14 4.92 -11.31
C ASP A 103 -11.11 4.36 -10.27
N PHE A 104 -11.34 5.15 -9.21
CA PHE A 104 -12.17 4.74 -8.08
C PHE A 104 -13.64 4.56 -8.48
N THR A 105 -14.07 5.08 -9.64
CA THR A 105 -15.43 4.93 -10.14
C THR A 105 -15.76 3.51 -10.64
N LYS A 106 -14.74 2.65 -10.76
CA LYS A 106 -14.84 1.26 -11.23
C LYS A 106 -14.68 0.22 -10.12
N ILE A 107 -14.62 0.65 -8.85
CA ILE A 107 -14.42 -0.26 -7.73
C ILE A 107 -15.76 -0.75 -7.20
N GLU A 108 -16.05 -2.03 -7.46
CA GLU A 108 -17.29 -2.70 -7.07
C GLU A 108 -17.21 -3.43 -5.71
N ALA A 109 -16.01 -3.65 -5.16
CA ALA A 109 -15.82 -4.40 -3.91
C ALA A 109 -16.47 -3.68 -2.72
N GLU A 110 -17.11 -4.41 -1.79
CA GLU A 110 -17.84 -3.80 -0.67
C GLU A 110 -16.92 -3.01 0.26
N THR A 111 -15.80 -3.61 0.70
CA THR A 111 -14.73 -2.92 1.42
C THR A 111 -13.61 -2.49 0.48
N VAL A 112 -13.17 -1.23 0.59
CA VAL A 112 -12.05 -0.70 -0.21
C VAL A 112 -10.93 -0.24 0.70
N VAL A 113 -9.76 -0.90 0.61
CA VAL A 113 -8.56 -0.50 1.35
C VAL A 113 -7.62 0.27 0.42
N ILE A 114 -7.33 1.51 0.79
CA ILE A 114 -6.57 2.44 -0.06
C ILE A 114 -5.22 2.74 0.60
N LEU A 115 -4.15 2.18 0.04
CA LEU A 115 -2.79 2.48 0.48
C LEU A 115 -2.24 3.69 -0.28
N MET A 116 -1.40 4.50 0.36
CA MET A 116 -0.78 5.69 -0.27
C MET A 116 -1.81 6.72 -0.79
N GLY A 117 -2.98 6.82 -0.17
CA GLY A 117 -4.07 7.69 -0.63
C GLY A 117 -4.19 9.05 0.06
N LEU A 118 -3.49 9.29 1.18
CA LEU A 118 -3.74 10.45 2.04
C LEU A 118 -3.62 11.80 1.30
N GLY A 119 -2.58 11.97 0.46
CA GLY A 119 -2.39 13.20 -0.33
C GLY A 119 -3.45 13.42 -1.42
N ASN A 120 -4.27 12.40 -1.73
CA ASN A 120 -5.32 12.45 -2.73
C ASN A 120 -6.71 12.22 -2.12
N LEU A 121 -6.85 12.24 -0.79
CA LEU A 121 -8.06 11.87 -0.08
C LEU A 121 -9.33 12.61 -0.57
N PRO A 122 -9.32 13.96 -0.76
CA PRO A 122 -10.50 14.66 -1.28
C PRO A 122 -10.97 14.14 -2.65
N ARG A 123 -10.04 13.95 -3.59
CA ARG A 123 -10.33 13.46 -4.94
C ARG A 123 -10.84 12.01 -4.93
N ILE A 124 -10.28 11.19 -4.04
CA ILE A 124 -10.68 9.79 -3.87
C ILE A 124 -12.11 9.73 -3.32
N ALA A 125 -12.41 10.50 -2.29
CA ALA A 125 -13.74 10.58 -1.70
C ALA A 125 -14.78 11.05 -2.74
N GLU A 126 -14.49 12.10 -3.50
CA GLU A 126 -15.34 12.59 -4.60
C GLU A 126 -15.65 11.49 -5.63
N GLN A 127 -14.62 10.75 -6.09
CA GLN A 127 -14.84 9.67 -7.06
C GLN A 127 -15.64 8.51 -6.48
N LEU A 128 -15.41 8.13 -5.22
CA LEU A 128 -16.18 7.07 -4.57
C LEU A 128 -17.65 7.47 -4.37
N MET A 129 -17.94 8.72 -4.04
CA MET A 129 -19.30 9.24 -3.89
C MET A 129 -20.14 9.18 -5.18
N THR A 130 -19.51 9.03 -6.35
CA THR A 130 -20.25 8.80 -7.61
C THR A 130 -20.95 7.44 -7.68
N ARG A 131 -20.53 6.49 -6.83
CA ARG A 131 -21.03 5.10 -6.79
C ARG A 131 -21.47 4.66 -5.40
N ARG A 132 -21.16 5.43 -4.36
CA ARG A 132 -21.42 5.11 -2.96
C ARG A 132 -22.13 6.26 -2.27
N PRO A 133 -23.02 5.98 -1.31
CA PRO A 133 -23.67 7.03 -0.54
C PRO A 133 -22.66 7.91 0.22
N PRO A 134 -22.86 9.24 0.31
CA PRO A 134 -21.99 10.15 1.08
C PRO A 134 -21.79 9.73 2.54
N GLU A 135 -22.78 9.07 3.13
CA GLU A 135 -22.80 8.52 4.49
C GLU A 135 -22.01 7.22 4.66
N THR A 136 -21.43 6.66 3.59
CA THR A 136 -20.60 5.44 3.67
C THR A 136 -19.48 5.63 4.70
N PRO A 137 -19.37 4.75 5.71
CA PRO A 137 -18.34 4.85 6.74
C PRO A 137 -16.92 4.76 6.17
N VAL A 138 -16.03 5.60 6.68
CA VAL A 138 -14.60 5.62 6.31
C VAL A 138 -13.75 5.73 7.57
N ALA A 139 -12.64 4.98 7.60
CA ALA A 139 -11.60 5.15 8.59
C ALA A 139 -10.27 5.49 7.92
N VAL A 140 -9.57 6.49 8.47
CA VAL A 140 -8.18 6.81 8.13
C VAL A 140 -7.33 6.45 9.34
N ILE A 141 -6.42 5.49 9.15
CA ILE A 141 -5.55 4.99 10.20
C ILE A 141 -4.11 5.38 9.87
N GLN A 142 -3.54 6.25 10.69
CA GLN A 142 -2.16 6.71 10.59
C GLN A 142 -1.29 5.92 11.56
N GLN A 143 -0.10 5.50 11.11
CA GLN A 143 0.91 4.83 11.93
C GLN A 143 0.34 3.63 12.72
N GLY A 144 -0.49 2.84 12.02
CA GLY A 144 -1.12 1.66 12.58
C GLY A 144 -0.13 0.70 13.23
N THR A 145 -0.56 0.05 14.32
CA THR A 145 0.19 -0.89 15.16
C THR A 145 1.43 -0.31 15.86
N THR A 146 1.58 1.01 15.90
CA THR A 146 2.63 1.71 16.65
C THR A 146 2.08 2.46 17.85
N GLU A 147 2.94 2.90 18.76
CA GLU A 147 2.57 3.75 19.90
C GLU A 147 1.94 5.10 19.51
N ASN A 148 2.14 5.54 18.26
CA ASN A 148 1.66 6.81 17.71
C ASN A 148 0.46 6.62 16.77
N GLU A 149 -0.24 5.48 16.86
CA GLU A 149 -1.43 5.20 16.06
C GLU A 149 -2.49 6.29 16.25
N LYS A 150 -3.08 6.74 15.15
CA LYS A 150 -4.23 7.65 15.16
C LYS A 150 -5.29 7.12 14.21
N VAL A 151 -6.51 7.02 14.71
CA VAL A 151 -7.68 6.61 13.95
C VAL A 151 -8.64 7.79 13.85
N VAL A 152 -9.01 8.14 12.63
CA VAL A 152 -10.07 9.10 12.33
C VAL A 152 -11.20 8.34 11.64
N ILE A 153 -12.40 8.44 12.19
CA ILE A 153 -13.61 7.83 11.62
C ILE A 153 -14.53 8.95 11.16
N GLY A 154 -15.09 8.79 9.98
CA GLY A 154 -16.05 9.71 9.39
C GLY A 154 -16.86 9.02 8.31
N THR A 155 -17.34 9.80 7.36
CA THR A 155 -18.05 9.34 6.18
C THR A 155 -17.31 9.81 4.93
N LEU A 156 -17.68 9.30 3.74
CA LEU A 156 -17.12 9.81 2.48
C LEU A 156 -17.30 11.33 2.34
N GLU A 157 -18.38 11.89 2.87
CA GLU A 157 -18.66 13.33 2.82
C GLU A 157 -17.70 14.19 3.64
N ASN A 158 -17.20 13.70 4.80
CA ASN A 158 -16.53 14.54 5.80
C ASN A 158 -15.13 14.07 6.23
N ILE A 159 -14.60 12.99 5.63
CA ILE A 159 -13.29 12.46 5.98
C ILE A 159 -12.11 13.32 5.48
N ALA A 160 -12.36 14.20 4.50
CA ALA A 160 -11.35 14.97 3.78
C ALA A 160 -11.16 16.41 4.30
#